data_AF-A0A2D8ET05-F1
#
_entry.id   AF-A0A2D8ET05-F1
#
_cell.length_a   1.000
_cell.length_b   1.000
_cell.length_c   1.000
_cell.angle_alpha   90.00
_cell.angle_beta   90.00
_cell.angle_gamma   90.00
#
_symmetry.space_group_name_H-M   'P 1'
#
loop_
_entity.id
_entity.type
_entity.pdbx_description
1 polymer ?
#
loop_
_entity_poly.entity_id
_entity_poly.type
_entity_poly.pdbx_seq_one_letter_code
_entity_poly.pdbx_strand_id
1 'polypeptide(L)' 'MQDIVNIPVGLDQTEEIVCDECGCKSFHPAFLIRKVSALLSPSGKESIIPIQVFACDSCGHVNEEFLPIEKT' A
#
# COMPACT_ATOMS: atom_id res chain seq x y z
N MET A 1 2.51 -4.15 -31.21
CA MET A 1 2.51 -4.70 -29.85
C MET A 1 3.41 -3.77 -29.05
N GLN A 2 2.88 -3.06 -28.06
CA GLN A 2 3.56 -1.91 -27.47
C GLN A 2 4.60 -2.37 -26.44
N ASP A 3 5.87 -2.25 -26.80
CA ASP A 3 6.98 -2.13 -25.85
C ASP A 3 6.84 -0.79 -25.12
N ILE A 4 6.55 -0.79 -23.82
CA ILE A 4 6.97 0.28 -22.88
C ILE A 4 6.88 -0.23 -21.45
N VAL A 5 7.83 -1.08 -21.08
CA VAL A 5 8.28 -1.17 -19.70
C VAL A 5 9.79 -1.03 -19.77
N ASN A 6 10.30 0.19 -19.60
CA ASN A 6 11.74 0.47 -19.52
C ASN A 6 12.27 0.06 -18.13
N ILE A 7 12.05 -1.20 -17.77
CA ILE A 7 12.66 -1.82 -16.62
C ILE A 7 13.94 -2.49 -17.15
N PRO A 8 15.15 -2.12 -16.66
CA PRO A 8 16.41 -2.69 -17.14
C PRO A 8 16.63 -4.15 -16.70
N VAL A 9 15.58 -4.86 -16.29
CA VAL A 9 15.59 -6.27 -15.88
C VAL A 9 14.45 -7.03 -16.56
N GLY A 10 14.70 -8.29 -16.89
CA GLY A 10 13.67 -9.20 -17.40
C GLY A 10 12.65 -9.57 -16.31
N LEU A 11 11.43 -9.94 -16.70
CA LEU A 11 10.41 -10.41 -15.74
C LEU A 11 10.83 -11.68 -15.00
N ASP A 12 11.68 -12.50 -15.62
CA ASP A 12 12.30 -13.68 -15.00
C ASP A 12 13.22 -13.34 -13.82
N GLN A 13 13.62 -12.08 -13.70
CA GLN A 13 14.44 -11.54 -12.62
C GLN A 13 13.61 -10.80 -11.57
N THR A 14 12.29 -10.93 -11.61
CA THR A 14 11.35 -10.27 -10.69
C THR A 14 10.54 -11.30 -9.92
N GLU A 15 10.08 -10.91 -8.73
CA GLU A 15 9.15 -11.70 -7.94
C GLU A 15 7.74 -11.12 -8.07
N GLU A 16 6.77 -12.01 -8.24
CA GLU A 16 5.36 -11.63 -8.27
C GLU A 16 4.86 -11.45 -6.84
N ILE A 17 4.25 -10.30 -6.57
CA ILE A 17 3.58 -10.07 -5.29
C ILE A 17 2.21 -10.74 -5.32
N VAL A 18 1.93 -11.54 -4.31
CA VAL A 18 0.71 -12.32 -4.17
C VAL A 18 0.05 -11.96 -2.85
N CYS A 19 -1.27 -11.82 -2.84
CA CYS A 19 -2.02 -11.61 -1.61
C CYS A 19 -1.83 -12.81 -0.69
N ASP A 20 -1.26 -12.56 0.50
CA ASP A 20 -0.99 -13.55 1.54
C ASP A 20 -2.27 -14.14 2.16
N GLU A 21 -3.41 -13.49 1.97
CA GLU A 21 -4.72 -13.96 2.45
C GLU A 21 -5.47 -14.84 1.42
N CYS A 22 -5.50 -14.45 0.14
CA CYS A 22 -6.37 -15.11 -0.87
C CYS A 22 -5.66 -15.58 -2.15
N GLY A 23 -4.37 -15.29 -2.33
CA GLY A 23 -3.60 -15.71 -3.51
C GLY A 23 -3.81 -14.87 -4.77
N CYS A 24 -4.59 -13.78 -4.70
CA CYS A 24 -4.76 -12.85 -5.82
C CYS A 24 -3.45 -12.11 -6.14
N LYS A 25 -3.20 -11.81 -7.42
CA LYS A 25 -1.98 -11.19 -7.95
C LYS A 25 -2.17 -9.73 -8.36
N SER A 26 -3.37 -9.20 -8.18
CA SER A 26 -3.77 -7.87 -8.61
C SER A 26 -4.15 -7.03 -7.40
N PHE A 27 -3.70 -5.79 -7.42
CA PHE A 27 -3.89 -4.84 -6.34
C PHE A 27 -4.31 -3.49 -6.91
N HIS A 28 -5.12 -2.74 -6.17
CA HIS A 28 -5.48 -1.36 -6.47
C HIS A 28 -4.94 -0.41 -5.39
N PRO A 29 -4.60 0.84 -5.75
CA PRO A 29 -4.20 1.84 -4.77
C PRO A 29 -5.36 2.17 -3.83
N ALA A 30 -5.09 2.19 -2.53
CA ALA A 30 -6.04 2.53 -1.48
C ALA A 30 -5.38 3.44 -0.43
N PHE A 31 -6.18 3.98 0.49
CA PHE A 31 -5.67 4.78 1.61
C PHE A 31 -6.13 4.21 2.95
N LEU A 32 -5.18 3.99 3.85
CA LEU A 32 -5.46 3.84 5.28
C LEU A 32 -5.53 5.24 5.90
N ILE A 33 -6.57 5.50 6.68
CA ILE A 33 -6.78 6.81 7.34
C ILE A 33 -6.50 6.66 8.84
N ARG A 34 -5.53 7.43 9.36
CA ARG A 34 -5.29 7.53 10.81
C ARG A 34 -5.78 8.88 11.34
N LYS A 35 -6.47 8.84 12.47
CA LYS A 35 -6.95 10.04 13.16
C LYS A 35 -5.91 10.52 14.18
N VAL A 36 -5.58 11.80 14.15
CA VAL A 36 -4.73 12.47 15.13
C VAL A 36 -5.60 13.31 16.03
N SER A 37 -5.48 13.09 17.34
CA SER A 37 -6.21 13.88 18.33
C SER A 37 -5.70 15.31 18.38
N ALA A 38 -6.56 16.24 18.79
CA ALA A 38 -6.17 17.64 18.99
C ALA A 38 -4.98 17.81 19.95
N LEU A 39 -4.82 16.92 20.93
CA LEU A 39 -3.73 16.92 21.91
C LEU A 39 -2.37 16.64 21.27
N LEU A 40 -2.33 15.76 20.27
CA LEU A 40 -1.09 15.36 19.58
C LEU A 40 -0.82 16.22 18.34
N SER A 41 -1.83 16.92 17.84
CA SER A 41 -1.73 17.75 16.65
C SER A 41 -0.98 19.06 16.94
N PRO A 42 0.05 19.43 16.13
CA PRO A 42 0.75 20.71 16.28
C PRO A 42 -0.16 21.93 16.15
N SER A 43 -1.30 21.77 15.47
CA SER A 43 -2.30 22.83 15.27
C SER A 43 -3.31 22.96 16.41
N GLY A 44 -3.31 22.03 17.37
CA GLY A 44 -4.33 21.95 18.42
C GLY A 44 -5.72 21.52 17.93
N LYS A 45 -5.84 21.06 16.68
CA LYS A 45 -7.08 20.58 16.07
C LYS A 45 -6.96 19.13 15.65
N GLU A 46 -8.07 18.40 15.70
CA GLU A 46 -8.14 17.04 15.15
C GLU A 46 -7.76 17.07 13.66
N SER A 47 -6.97 16.09 13.24
CA SER A 47 -6.55 15.95 11.85
C SER A 47 -6.54 14.49 11.42
N ILE A 48 -6.48 14.28 10.10
CA ILE A 48 -6.39 12.97 9.48
C ILE A 48 -5.08 12.84 8.71
N ILE A 49 -4.47 11.68 8.78
CA ILE A 49 -3.28 11.32 7.99
C ILE A 49 -3.70 10.22 7.01
N PRO A 50 -3.72 10.49 5.70
CA PRO A 50 -3.88 9.47 4.69
C PRO A 50 -2.54 8.77 4.43
N ILE A 51 -2.55 7.44 4.41
CA ILE A 51 -1.39 6.59 4.11
C ILE A 51 -1.74 5.77 2.88
N GLN A 52 -1.04 6.00 1.77
CA GLN A 52 -1.27 5.24 0.55
C GLN A 52 -0.74 3.81 0.71
N VAL A 53 -1.56 2.83 0.34
CA VAL A 53 -1.25 1.40 0.35
C VAL A 53 -1.76 0.73 -0.93
N PHE A 54 -1.44 -0.54 -1.12
CA PHE A 54 -2.03 -1.37 -2.18
C PHE A 54 -2.90 -2.46 -1.55
N ALA A 55 -4.20 -2.45 -1.87
CA ALA A 55 -5.16 -3.43 -1.39
C ALA A 55 -5.42 -4.49 -2.45
N CYS A 56 -5.58 -5.73 -2.03
CA CYS A 56 -5.91 -6.85 -2.87
C CYS A 56 -7.22 -6.59 -3.61
N ASP A 57 -7.22 -6.75 -4.93
CA ASP A 57 -8.38 -6.47 -5.75
C ASP A 57 -9.52 -7.49 -5.54
N SER A 58 -9.19 -8.69 -5.03
CA SER A 58 -10.16 -9.76 -4.79
C SER A 58 -10.79 -9.72 -3.39
N CYS A 59 -10.02 -9.48 -2.33
CA CYS A 59 -10.51 -9.55 -0.94
C CYS A 59 -10.35 -8.26 -0.14
N GLY A 60 -9.63 -7.26 -0.65
CA GLY A 60 -9.36 -6.01 0.04
C GLY A 60 -8.26 -6.09 1.11
N HIS A 61 -7.65 -7.25 1.33
CA HIS A 61 -6.50 -7.40 2.23
C HIS A 61 -5.31 -6.53 1.80
N VAL A 62 -4.55 -6.01 2.75
CA VAL A 62 -3.31 -5.26 2.49
C VAL A 62 -2.16 -6.06 3.08
N ASN A 63 -1.32 -6.63 2.20
CA ASN A 63 -0.15 -7.41 2.62
C ASN A 63 0.74 -6.59 3.56
N GLU A 64 1.44 -7.27 4.45
CA GLU A 64 2.35 -6.64 5.42
C GLU A 64 3.42 -5.76 4.76
N GLU A 65 3.91 -6.14 3.57
CA GLU A 65 4.88 -5.37 2.79
C GLU A 65 4.36 -4.00 2.32
N PHE A 66 3.04 -3.82 2.27
CA PHE A 66 2.38 -2.56 1.90
C PHE A 66 1.93 -1.74 3.11
N LEU A 67 2.10 -2.26 4.33
CA LEU A 67 1.78 -1.52 5.54
C LEU A 67 2.90 -0.54 5.90
N PRO A 68 2.54 0.65 6.45
CA PRO A 68 3.54 1.59 6.94
C PRO A 68 4.33 1.00 8.10
N ILE A 69 5.65 1.16 8.09
CA ILE A 69 6.51 0.78 9.22
C ILE A 69 6.15 1.65 10.42
N GLU A 70 5.61 1.04 11.48
CA GLU A 70 5.36 1.74 12.73
C GLU A 70 6.70 2.07 13.41
N LYS A 71 7.05 3.36 13.49
CA LYS A 71 8.12 3.81 14.39
C LYS A 71 7.53 3.91 15.80
N THR A 72 7.84 2.93 16.65
CA THR A 72 7.65 3.03 18.10
C THR A 72 8.63 4.03 18.69
#